data_AF-A0A6P2AGI9-F1
#
_entry.id   AF-A0A6P2AGI9-F1
#
_cell.length_a   1.000
_cell.length_b   1.000
_cell.length_c   1.000
_cell.angle_alpha   90.00
_cell.angle_beta   90.00
_cell.angle_gamma   90.00
#
_symmetry.space_group_name_H-M   'P 1'
#
loop_
_entity.id
_entity.type
_entity.pdbx_description
1 polymer ?
#
loop_
_entity_poly.entity_id
_entity_poly.type
_entity_poly.pdbx_seq_one_letter_code
_entity_poly.pdbx_strand_id
1 'polypeptide(L)'
;MYDYVIVGSGFFGAVFAQQAQENGKSVIVLEKRNHIGGNCYSYDYQDTEINIHAYGTHIFHTNNKPLWDYINRFTEFNRYQHRVLTTHKDKVYSMPINLGTVNSFYGVNLKPEEVEEFLASKRGNISNPKNLEEKAISLIGKDLYEAFIKGYTMKQWGCDPTKLPASIITRLPVRNSYHDSYFNDIYQGIPIGGYTPIFERMLEGIPVELEVDFFDDISYWRSQCREKIIYTGPIDRYFDYKFGRLNWRSVRFEIDNIHVEDYQGTSVMNYADTEIPYTRIHEPKHLHLEKTTHKPNETVIVREYSQVDNDAPYYPVNFEEDKSKLKQYQELQADEKDVIFGGRLAQYKYYDMHQVIASALATAKQELGVS
;
A
#
# COMPACT_ATOMS: atom_id res chain seq x y z
N MET A 1 5.75 -33.12 -4.58
CA MET A 1 6.69 -32.44 -5.49
C MET A 1 5.94 -31.63 -6.52
N TYR A 2 6.21 -30.34 -6.53
CA TYR A 2 5.62 -29.30 -7.37
C TYR A 2 6.70 -28.70 -8.27
N ASP A 3 6.33 -28.17 -9.42
CA ASP A 3 7.27 -27.47 -10.29
C ASP A 3 7.73 -26.17 -9.62
N TYR A 4 6.80 -25.45 -8.97
CA TYR A 4 7.12 -24.25 -8.17
C TYR A 4 6.59 -24.35 -6.75
N VAL A 5 7.39 -23.88 -5.80
CA VAL A 5 6.98 -23.60 -4.41
C VAL A 5 6.97 -22.09 -4.21
N ILE A 6 5.84 -21.52 -3.83
CA ILE A 6 5.66 -20.07 -3.71
C ILE A 6 5.54 -19.71 -2.23
N VAL A 7 6.38 -18.79 -1.77
CA VAL A 7 6.38 -18.28 -0.39
C VAL A 7 5.69 -16.92 -0.36
N GLY A 8 4.49 -16.90 0.18
CA GLY A 8 3.60 -15.75 0.34
C GLY A 8 2.46 -15.73 -0.68
N SER A 9 1.24 -15.47 -0.18
CA SER A 9 -0.01 -15.49 -0.95
C SER A 9 -0.53 -14.10 -1.37
N GLY A 10 0.30 -13.06 -1.23
CA GLY A 10 -0.03 -11.72 -1.74
C GLY A 10 -0.06 -11.67 -3.27
N PHE A 11 -0.41 -10.52 -3.85
CA PHE A 11 -0.57 -10.37 -5.30
C PHE A 11 0.57 -10.94 -6.14
N PHE A 12 1.83 -10.77 -5.71
CA PHE A 12 2.95 -11.33 -6.48
C PHE A 12 2.88 -12.86 -6.57
N GLY A 13 2.74 -13.52 -5.42
CA GLY A 13 2.68 -14.98 -5.33
C GLY A 13 1.42 -15.53 -6.01
N ALA A 14 0.25 -14.93 -5.75
CA ALA A 14 -1.00 -15.37 -6.34
C ALA A 14 -1.04 -15.24 -7.87
N VAL A 15 -0.55 -14.10 -8.41
CA VAL A 15 -0.46 -13.91 -9.87
C VAL A 15 0.51 -14.91 -10.49
N PHE A 16 1.68 -15.13 -9.89
CA PHE A 16 2.62 -16.13 -10.41
C PHE A 16 2.02 -17.54 -10.37
N ALA A 17 1.40 -17.92 -9.24
CA ALA A 17 0.75 -19.23 -9.07
C ALA A 17 -0.30 -19.48 -10.16
N GLN A 18 -1.17 -18.49 -10.35
CA GLN A 18 -2.24 -18.48 -11.34
C GLN A 18 -1.68 -18.63 -12.76
N GLN A 19 -0.63 -17.86 -13.12
CA GLN A 19 0.01 -17.95 -14.43
C GLN A 19 0.71 -19.29 -14.65
N ALA A 20 1.38 -19.83 -13.64
CA ALA A 20 2.05 -21.12 -13.72
C ALA A 20 1.04 -22.27 -13.91
N GLN A 21 -0.06 -22.28 -13.15
CA GLN A 21 -1.13 -23.27 -13.29
C GLN A 21 -1.79 -23.22 -14.68
N GLU A 22 -2.09 -22.02 -15.21
CA GLU A 22 -2.63 -21.86 -16.57
C GLU A 22 -1.70 -22.39 -17.67
N ASN A 23 -0.40 -22.45 -17.38
CA ASN A 23 0.61 -23.00 -18.28
C ASN A 23 0.99 -24.46 -17.93
N GLY A 24 0.12 -25.16 -17.21
CA GLY A 24 0.23 -26.59 -16.93
C GLY A 24 1.29 -26.96 -15.90
N LYS A 25 1.79 -25.99 -15.12
CA LYS A 25 2.77 -26.24 -14.05
C LYS A 25 2.05 -26.55 -12.74
N SER A 26 2.60 -27.50 -11.99
CA SER A 26 2.17 -27.81 -10.64
C SER A 26 2.77 -26.83 -9.63
N VAL A 27 1.94 -26.28 -8.75
CA VAL A 27 2.33 -25.21 -7.82
C VAL A 27 1.77 -25.50 -6.42
N ILE A 28 2.51 -25.11 -5.40
CA ILE A 28 2.01 -24.97 -4.02
C ILE A 28 2.33 -23.57 -3.51
N VAL A 29 1.39 -22.97 -2.77
CA VAL A 29 1.58 -21.68 -2.10
C VAL A 29 1.68 -21.91 -0.59
N LEU A 30 2.72 -21.37 0.03
CA LEU A 30 2.93 -21.36 1.46
C LEU A 30 2.65 -19.96 1.98
N GLU A 31 1.86 -19.85 3.04
CA GLU A 31 1.53 -18.58 3.67
C GLU A 31 1.67 -18.70 5.17
N LYS A 32 2.47 -17.82 5.77
CA LYS A 32 2.71 -17.83 7.22
C LYS A 32 1.50 -17.35 8.01
N ARG A 33 0.61 -16.58 7.38
CA ARG A 33 -0.63 -16.09 7.99
C ARG A 33 -1.71 -17.17 7.93
N ASN A 34 -2.75 -16.99 8.72
CA ASN A 34 -3.94 -17.84 8.73
C ASN A 34 -4.96 -17.47 7.63
N HIS A 35 -4.55 -16.71 6.62
CA HIS A 35 -5.40 -16.29 5.51
C HIS A 35 -4.54 -15.97 4.27
N ILE A 36 -5.18 -15.96 3.10
CA ILE A 36 -4.55 -15.57 1.83
C ILE A 36 -4.61 -14.05 1.56
N GLY A 37 -3.92 -13.59 0.52
CA GLY A 37 -4.05 -12.22 -0.01
C GLY A 37 -3.07 -11.21 0.57
N GLY A 38 -2.21 -11.64 1.50
CA GLY A 38 -1.20 -10.78 2.12
C GLY A 38 -1.83 -9.53 2.75
N ASN A 39 -1.27 -8.35 2.48
CA ASN A 39 -1.81 -7.09 3.03
C ASN A 39 -3.15 -6.67 2.40
N CYS A 40 -3.56 -7.27 1.29
CA CYS A 40 -4.84 -6.98 0.66
C CYS A 40 -5.97 -7.88 1.20
N TYR A 41 -5.71 -8.68 2.23
CA TYR A 41 -6.76 -9.46 2.89
C TYR A 41 -7.88 -8.57 3.43
N SER A 42 -9.11 -9.01 3.18
CA SER A 42 -10.34 -8.32 3.58
C SER A 42 -11.41 -9.32 4.01
N TYR A 43 -12.31 -8.90 4.87
CA TYR A 43 -13.38 -9.76 5.38
C TYR A 43 -14.55 -8.90 5.86
N ASP A 44 -15.75 -9.48 5.88
CA ASP A 44 -16.89 -8.81 6.49
C ASP A 44 -16.76 -8.86 8.02
N TYR A 45 -16.80 -7.70 8.67
CA TYR A 45 -16.56 -7.60 10.11
C TYR A 45 -17.76 -8.08 10.90
N GLN A 46 -17.61 -9.27 11.51
CA GLN A 46 -18.66 -9.92 12.31
C GLN A 46 -19.99 -9.94 11.53
N ASP A 47 -21.08 -9.59 12.19
CA ASP A 47 -22.42 -9.52 11.61
C ASP A 47 -22.77 -8.11 11.10
N THR A 48 -21.79 -7.22 10.86
CA THR A 48 -22.08 -5.82 10.43
C THR A 48 -22.30 -5.69 8.92
N GLU A 49 -21.95 -6.71 8.14
CA GLU A 49 -21.92 -6.68 6.66
C GLU A 49 -20.96 -5.64 6.05
N ILE A 50 -20.16 -4.96 6.89
CA ILE A 50 -19.13 -4.00 6.47
C ILE A 50 -17.86 -4.77 6.16
N ASN A 51 -17.43 -4.71 4.88
CA ASN A 51 -16.17 -5.30 4.46
C ASN A 51 -15.01 -4.41 4.92
N ILE A 52 -14.10 -4.98 5.70
CA ILE A 52 -12.94 -4.29 6.22
C ILE A 52 -11.66 -4.87 5.63
N HIS A 53 -10.67 -4.00 5.44
CA HIS A 53 -9.34 -4.42 5.02
C HIS A 53 -8.48 -4.57 6.27
N ALA A 54 -8.00 -5.78 6.53
CA ALA A 54 -7.31 -6.12 7.77
C ALA A 54 -6.04 -5.30 8.02
N TYR A 55 -5.44 -4.77 6.94
CA TYR A 55 -4.13 -4.16 6.94
C TYR A 55 -4.11 -2.76 6.32
N GLY A 56 -5.17 -2.00 6.58
CA GLY A 56 -5.38 -0.64 6.09
C GLY A 56 -6.13 -0.59 4.76
N THR A 57 -6.67 0.58 4.43
CA THR A 57 -7.46 0.76 3.21
C THR A 57 -6.59 0.55 1.96
N HIS A 58 -7.11 -0.25 1.03
CA HIS A 58 -6.46 -0.63 -0.23
C HIS A 58 -7.38 -0.21 -1.36
N ILE A 59 -6.94 0.75 -2.17
CA ILE A 59 -7.71 1.23 -3.31
C ILE A 59 -7.02 0.74 -4.57
N PHE A 60 -7.75 0.06 -5.45
CA PHE A 60 -7.20 -0.33 -6.73
C PHE A 60 -7.26 0.87 -7.68
N HIS A 61 -6.13 1.19 -8.31
CA HIS A 61 -6.03 2.24 -9.31
C HIS A 61 -4.94 1.89 -10.31
N THR A 62 -5.14 2.22 -11.59
CA THR A 62 -4.15 2.03 -12.66
C THR A 62 -4.52 2.82 -13.92
N ASN A 63 -3.52 3.26 -14.68
CA ASN A 63 -3.70 3.76 -16.06
C ASN A 63 -3.55 2.65 -17.12
N ASN A 64 -3.13 1.45 -16.73
CA ASN A 64 -2.86 0.35 -17.64
C ASN A 64 -4.14 -0.46 -17.89
N LYS A 65 -4.76 -0.26 -19.06
CA LYS A 65 -5.98 -0.99 -19.49
C LYS A 65 -5.77 -2.51 -19.52
N PRO A 66 -4.73 -3.09 -20.16
CA PRO A 66 -4.48 -4.53 -20.08
C PRO A 66 -4.44 -5.09 -18.66
N LEU A 67 -3.85 -4.36 -17.72
CA LEU A 67 -3.79 -4.78 -16.32
C LEU A 67 -5.16 -4.68 -15.64
N TRP A 68 -5.91 -3.62 -15.92
CA TRP A 68 -7.30 -3.50 -15.47
C TRP A 68 -8.16 -4.66 -15.98
N ASP A 69 -8.05 -4.99 -17.27
CA ASP A 69 -8.77 -6.10 -17.87
C ASP A 69 -8.34 -7.44 -17.24
N TYR A 70 -7.04 -7.62 -16.97
CA TYR A 70 -6.53 -8.81 -16.28
C TYR A 70 -7.16 -8.99 -14.90
N ILE A 71 -7.15 -7.96 -14.05
CA ILE A 71 -7.69 -8.09 -12.69
C ILE A 71 -9.22 -8.29 -12.70
N ASN A 72 -9.92 -7.75 -13.72
CA ASN A 72 -11.37 -7.93 -13.89
C ASN A 72 -11.77 -9.35 -14.29
N ARG A 73 -10.82 -10.22 -14.67
CA ARG A 73 -11.08 -11.67 -14.82
C ARG A 73 -11.49 -12.32 -13.50
N PHE A 74 -11.06 -11.73 -12.38
CA PHE A 74 -11.20 -12.29 -11.04
C PHE A 74 -12.10 -11.46 -10.15
N THR A 75 -12.76 -10.41 -10.62
CA THR A 75 -13.76 -9.64 -9.86
C THR A 75 -14.36 -8.54 -10.72
N GLU A 76 -15.57 -8.11 -10.39
CA GLU A 76 -16.06 -6.81 -10.81
C GLU A 76 -15.57 -5.74 -9.81
N PHE A 77 -15.27 -4.54 -10.31
CA PHE A 77 -14.94 -3.38 -9.48
C PHE A 77 -16.10 -2.38 -9.48
N ASN A 78 -16.39 -1.81 -8.32
CA ASN A 78 -17.31 -0.69 -8.23
C ASN A 78 -16.68 0.60 -8.79
N ARG A 79 -17.49 1.66 -8.86
CA ARG A 79 -17.07 2.99 -9.36
C ARG A 79 -16.44 3.90 -8.30
N TYR A 80 -15.98 3.35 -7.18
CA TYR A 80 -15.49 4.14 -6.06
C TYR A 80 -14.28 4.98 -6.47
N GLN A 81 -14.36 6.29 -6.22
CA GLN A 81 -13.24 7.21 -6.41
C GLN A 81 -12.72 7.68 -5.06
N HIS A 82 -11.47 7.33 -4.77
CA HIS A 82 -10.88 7.63 -3.47
C HIS A 82 -10.75 9.12 -3.25
N ARG A 83 -11.30 9.62 -2.17
CA ARG A 83 -11.14 10.99 -1.69
C ARG A 83 -10.64 10.92 -0.26
N VAL A 84 -9.66 11.76 0.04
CA VAL A 84 -9.07 11.83 1.38
C VAL A 84 -9.30 13.23 1.93
N LEU A 85 -9.70 13.28 3.19
CA LEU A 85 -9.76 14.52 3.95
C LEU A 85 -8.64 14.53 4.99
N THR A 86 -8.24 15.70 5.43
CA THR A 86 -7.29 15.87 6.54
C THR A 86 -7.84 16.88 7.54
N THR A 87 -7.72 16.55 8.82
CA THR A 87 -8.01 17.46 9.91
C THR A 87 -6.72 18.11 10.41
N HIS A 88 -6.75 19.43 10.56
CA HIS A 88 -5.70 20.23 11.20
C HIS A 88 -6.35 21.32 12.06
N LYS A 89 -6.06 21.35 13.37
CA LYS A 89 -6.63 22.30 14.34
C LYS A 89 -8.15 22.43 14.21
N ASP A 90 -8.83 21.29 14.28
CA ASP A 90 -10.30 21.14 14.21
C ASP A 90 -10.96 21.63 12.90
N LYS A 91 -10.17 21.85 11.84
CA LYS A 91 -10.66 22.17 10.50
C LYS A 91 -10.35 21.06 9.52
N VAL A 92 -11.31 20.78 8.64
CA VAL A 92 -11.22 19.72 7.63
C VAL A 92 -10.85 20.33 6.28
N TYR A 93 -9.89 19.71 5.61
CA TYR A 93 -9.38 20.10 4.31
C TYR A 93 -9.32 18.91 3.34
N SER A 94 -9.41 19.18 2.05
CA SER A 94 -9.26 18.14 1.01
C SER A 94 -7.78 17.77 0.82
N MET A 95 -7.53 16.49 0.50
CA MET A 95 -6.23 16.00 0.06
C MET A 95 -6.38 15.22 -1.26
N PRO A 96 -5.45 15.38 -2.23
CA PRO A 96 -4.25 16.22 -2.17
C PRO A 96 -4.57 17.72 -2.18
N ILE A 97 -3.59 18.54 -1.79
CA ILE A 97 -3.72 20.01 -1.81
C ILE A 97 -4.19 20.45 -3.20
N ASN A 98 -5.33 21.12 -3.25
CA ASN A 98 -5.97 21.58 -4.46
C ASN A 98 -6.43 23.05 -4.30
N LEU A 99 -7.06 23.63 -5.32
CA LEU A 99 -7.51 25.02 -5.28
C LEU A 99 -8.44 25.28 -4.09
N GLY A 100 -9.36 24.35 -3.81
CA GLY A 100 -10.28 24.46 -2.67
C GLY A 100 -9.55 24.41 -1.32
N THR A 101 -8.49 23.63 -1.23
CA THR A 101 -7.63 23.54 -0.04
C THR A 101 -6.91 24.86 0.20
N VAL A 102 -6.28 25.43 -0.84
CA VAL A 102 -5.56 26.71 -0.75
C VAL A 102 -6.52 27.84 -0.35
N ASN A 103 -7.66 27.95 -1.04
CA ASN A 103 -8.67 28.96 -0.74
C ASN A 103 -9.19 28.86 0.70
N SER A 104 -9.53 27.65 1.15
CA SER A 104 -10.05 27.42 2.50
C SER A 104 -9.00 27.63 3.59
N PHE A 105 -7.74 27.26 3.34
CA PHE A 105 -6.66 27.39 4.32
C PHE A 105 -6.25 28.85 4.53
N TYR A 106 -6.07 29.61 3.45
CA TYR A 106 -5.64 31.00 3.51
C TYR A 106 -6.78 32.02 3.63
N GLY A 107 -8.04 31.59 3.51
CA GLY A 107 -9.20 32.50 3.52
C GLY A 107 -9.24 33.41 2.30
N VAL A 108 -8.88 32.88 1.13
CA VAL A 108 -8.80 33.59 -0.16
C VAL A 108 -9.74 32.95 -1.18
N ASN A 109 -9.97 33.62 -2.30
CA ASN A 109 -10.84 33.14 -3.39
C ASN A 109 -10.10 33.19 -4.74
N LEU A 110 -9.00 32.45 -4.83
CA LEU A 110 -8.20 32.37 -6.04
C LEU A 110 -8.95 31.62 -7.15
N LYS A 111 -8.67 32.00 -8.39
CA LYS A 111 -8.95 31.26 -9.61
C LYS A 111 -7.79 30.31 -9.94
N PRO A 112 -8.00 29.28 -10.78
CA PRO A 112 -6.96 28.34 -11.18
C PRO A 112 -5.63 28.97 -11.63
N GLU A 113 -5.69 30.07 -12.39
CA GLU A 113 -4.49 30.75 -12.91
C GLU A 113 -3.68 31.49 -11.83
N GLU A 114 -4.31 31.84 -10.71
CA GLU A 114 -3.71 32.64 -9.64
C GLU A 114 -3.00 31.77 -8.58
N VAL A 115 -3.27 30.46 -8.54
CA VAL A 115 -2.77 29.55 -7.49
C VAL A 115 -1.25 29.44 -7.50
N GLU A 116 -0.65 29.31 -8.69
CA GLU A 116 0.79 29.07 -8.78
C GLU A 116 1.59 30.30 -8.36
N GLU A 117 1.20 31.50 -8.81
CA GLU A 117 1.83 32.75 -8.38
C GLU A 117 1.65 32.97 -6.88
N PHE A 118 0.44 32.72 -6.36
CA PHE A 118 0.18 32.82 -4.93
C PHE A 118 1.07 31.87 -4.13
N LEU A 119 1.15 30.59 -4.49
CA LEU A 119 2.00 29.62 -3.78
C LEU A 119 3.49 29.92 -3.97
N ALA A 120 3.92 30.43 -5.14
CA ALA A 120 5.29 30.87 -5.35
C ALA A 120 5.70 31.95 -4.34
N SER A 121 4.80 32.88 -4.01
CA SER A 121 5.04 33.89 -2.95
C SER A 121 5.18 33.31 -1.53
N LYS A 122 4.72 32.07 -1.31
CA LYS A 122 4.79 31.34 -0.03
C LYS A 122 5.95 30.35 0.05
N ARG A 123 6.55 30.00 -1.09
CA ARG A 123 7.69 29.08 -1.17
C ARG A 123 8.97 29.79 -0.74
N GLY A 124 9.85 29.06 -0.06
CA GLY A 124 11.21 29.52 0.20
C GLY A 124 12.10 29.39 -1.04
N ASN A 125 13.22 30.13 -1.08
CA ASN A 125 14.26 29.98 -2.10
C ASN A 125 15.06 28.69 -1.90
N ILE A 126 14.47 27.53 -2.23
CA ILE A 126 15.07 26.20 -2.11
C ILE A 126 15.12 25.56 -3.50
N SER A 127 16.30 25.54 -4.12
CA SER A 127 16.48 24.98 -5.47
C SER A 127 16.94 23.52 -5.48
N ASN A 128 17.62 23.05 -4.42
CA ASN A 128 18.13 21.69 -4.33
C ASN A 128 17.81 21.07 -2.95
N PRO A 129 16.57 20.60 -2.74
CA PRO A 129 16.13 20.07 -1.46
C PRO A 129 16.84 18.76 -1.11
N LYS A 130 17.41 18.67 0.09
CA LYS A 130 18.20 17.53 0.58
C LYS A 130 17.38 16.53 1.39
N ASN A 131 16.25 16.96 1.93
CA ASN A 131 15.40 16.16 2.80
C ASN A 131 13.91 16.42 2.48
N LEU A 132 13.03 15.69 3.18
CA LEU A 132 11.58 15.78 2.98
C LEU A 132 11.02 17.16 3.31
N GLU A 133 11.48 17.80 4.40
CA GLU A 133 11.05 19.15 4.79
C GLU A 133 11.34 20.17 3.68
N GLU A 134 12.60 20.27 3.25
CA GLU A 134 13.01 21.20 2.20
C GLU A 134 12.26 20.93 0.89
N LYS A 135 12.04 19.66 0.56
CA LYS A 135 11.31 19.27 -0.65
C LYS A 135 9.86 19.73 -0.57
N ALA A 136 9.18 19.49 0.55
CA ALA A 136 7.80 19.92 0.74
C ALA A 136 7.68 21.45 0.71
N ILE A 137 8.51 22.17 1.48
CA ILE A 137 8.51 23.64 1.53
C ILE A 137 8.77 24.24 0.13
N SER A 138 9.67 23.67 -0.65
CA SER A 138 9.94 24.12 -2.03
C SER A 138 8.74 23.98 -2.97
N LEU A 139 7.77 23.10 -2.65
CA LEU A 139 6.61 22.82 -3.48
C LEU A 139 5.36 23.58 -3.00
N ILE A 140 5.14 23.66 -1.69
CA ILE A 140 3.86 24.13 -1.12
C ILE A 140 4.01 25.30 -0.14
N GLY A 141 5.24 25.73 0.15
CA GLY A 141 5.50 26.76 1.15
C GLY A 141 5.46 26.22 2.59
N LYS A 142 5.93 27.06 3.51
CA LYS A 142 6.11 26.67 4.92
C LYS A 142 4.79 26.41 5.63
N ASP A 143 3.78 27.27 5.43
CA ASP A 143 2.51 27.19 6.16
C ASP A 143 1.75 25.89 5.86
N LEU A 144 1.62 25.51 4.58
CA LEU A 144 0.97 24.25 4.18
C LEU A 144 1.79 23.02 4.58
N TYR A 145 3.13 23.12 4.56
CA TYR A 145 4.00 22.07 5.05
C TYR A 145 3.78 21.82 6.55
N GLU A 146 3.79 22.87 7.36
CA GLU A 146 3.57 22.77 8.81
C GLU A 146 2.17 22.26 9.13
N ALA A 147 1.15 22.70 8.38
CA ALA A 147 -0.24 22.30 8.60
C ALA A 147 -0.54 20.85 8.22
N PHE A 148 -0.08 20.37 7.06
CA PHE A 148 -0.56 19.11 6.50
C PHE A 148 0.50 18.01 6.37
N ILE A 149 1.77 18.37 6.33
CA ILE A 149 2.84 17.42 6.01
C ILE A 149 3.70 17.09 7.23
N LYS A 150 4.15 18.09 7.99
CA LYS A 150 5.13 17.92 9.08
C LYS A 150 4.66 16.92 10.13
N GLY A 151 3.56 17.20 10.81
CA GLY A 151 3.07 16.36 11.91
C GLY A 151 2.67 14.96 11.45
N TYR A 152 1.98 14.86 10.31
CA TYR A 152 1.63 13.57 9.70
C TYR A 152 2.87 12.73 9.39
N THR A 153 3.90 13.34 8.80
CA THR A 153 5.17 12.67 8.47
C THR A 153 5.89 12.21 9.72
N MET A 154 5.95 13.05 10.76
CA MET A 154 6.58 12.69 12.04
C MET A 154 5.90 11.47 12.66
N LYS A 155 4.57 11.40 12.63
CA LYS A 155 3.82 10.24 13.12
C LYS A 155 4.05 9.00 12.23
N GLN A 156 3.98 9.15 10.91
CA GLN A 156 4.13 8.05 9.96
C GLN A 156 5.53 7.44 9.97
N TRP A 157 6.59 8.24 10.14
CA TRP A 157 7.96 7.77 10.04
C TRP A 157 8.68 7.70 11.38
N GLY A 158 8.09 8.22 12.46
CA GLY A 158 8.69 8.23 13.79
C GLY A 158 9.96 9.09 13.90
N CYS A 159 10.19 9.99 12.94
CA CYS A 159 11.38 10.85 12.93
C CYS A 159 11.08 12.22 12.31
N ASP A 160 12.00 13.15 12.54
CA ASP A 160 11.90 14.50 11.98
C ASP A 160 12.04 14.46 10.44
N PRO A 161 11.17 15.16 9.68
CA PRO A 161 11.25 15.29 8.23
C PRO A 161 12.62 15.69 7.65
N THR A 162 13.47 16.38 8.43
CA THR A 162 14.84 16.74 8.04
C THR A 162 15.77 15.53 7.93
N LYS A 163 15.43 14.40 8.57
CA LYS A 163 16.18 13.13 8.52
C LYS A 163 15.70 12.18 7.43
N LEU A 164 14.61 12.54 6.74
CA LEU A 164 13.99 11.71 5.72
C LEU A 164 14.50 12.10 4.33
N PRO A 165 14.80 11.13 3.46
CA PRO A 165 15.19 11.42 2.08
C PRO A 165 14.12 12.22 1.35
N ALA A 166 14.55 13.20 0.53
CA ALA A 166 13.64 13.96 -0.33
C ALA A 166 12.84 13.06 -1.29
N SER A 167 13.35 11.88 -1.63
CA SER A 167 12.70 10.90 -2.51
C SER A 167 11.42 10.27 -1.94
N ILE A 168 11.17 10.38 -0.64
CA ILE A 168 9.88 9.95 -0.05
C ILE A 168 8.73 10.77 -0.62
N ILE A 169 8.98 12.05 -0.93
CA ILE A 169 8.04 12.90 -1.67
C ILE A 169 8.57 13.05 -3.10
N THR A 170 8.16 12.15 -3.98
CA THR A 170 8.45 12.30 -5.40
C THR A 170 7.57 13.38 -6.05
N ARG A 171 6.29 13.48 -5.62
CA ARG A 171 5.34 14.54 -5.99
C ARG A 171 4.30 14.75 -4.87
N LEU A 172 4.14 15.98 -4.39
CA LEU A 172 2.89 16.45 -3.80
C LEU A 172 2.16 17.21 -4.91
N PRO A 173 1.19 16.61 -5.61
CA PRO A 173 0.51 17.31 -6.68
C PRO A 173 -0.36 18.41 -6.05
N VAL A 174 0.14 19.66 -6.04
CA VAL A 174 -0.75 20.79 -5.84
C VAL A 174 -1.56 20.97 -7.10
N ARG A 175 -2.88 20.84 -6.99
CA ARG A 175 -3.79 21.02 -8.10
C ARG A 175 -4.29 22.45 -8.13
N ASN A 176 -4.27 23.08 -9.30
CA ASN A 176 -4.88 24.38 -9.52
C ASN A 176 -6.39 24.28 -9.83
N SER A 177 -7.02 23.12 -9.60
CA SER A 177 -8.46 22.89 -9.78
C SER A 177 -9.10 22.42 -8.46
N TYR A 178 -10.43 22.34 -8.42
CA TYR A 178 -11.17 21.75 -7.29
C TYR A 178 -11.22 20.20 -7.33
N HIS A 179 -10.48 19.56 -8.25
CA HIS A 179 -10.46 18.11 -8.35
C HIS A 179 -9.81 17.48 -7.11
N ASP A 180 -10.56 16.61 -6.43
CA ASP A 180 -10.23 16.07 -5.11
C ASP A 180 -10.00 14.55 -5.07
N SER A 181 -10.15 13.85 -6.20
CA SER A 181 -9.82 12.41 -6.25
C SER A 181 -8.34 12.20 -5.89
N TYR A 182 -8.03 11.31 -4.98
CA TYR A 182 -6.66 11.13 -4.48
C TYR A 182 -5.70 10.64 -5.57
N PHE A 183 -6.22 9.86 -6.52
CA PHE A 183 -5.47 9.33 -7.66
C PHE A 183 -5.90 10.01 -8.96
N ASN A 184 -5.01 10.04 -9.95
CA ASN A 184 -5.28 10.57 -11.30
C ASN A 184 -5.44 9.43 -12.33
N ASP A 185 -5.42 8.18 -11.89
CA ASP A 185 -5.52 7.02 -12.76
C ASP A 185 -6.91 6.88 -13.38
N ILE A 186 -6.96 6.47 -14.64
CA ILE A 186 -8.21 6.30 -15.41
C ILE A 186 -9.11 5.20 -14.82
N TYR A 187 -8.51 4.09 -14.37
CA TYR A 187 -9.23 2.98 -13.75
C TYR A 187 -9.03 3.03 -12.24
N GLN A 188 -10.13 3.04 -11.50
CA GLN A 188 -10.13 3.10 -10.05
C GLN A 188 -11.38 2.39 -9.52
N GLY A 189 -11.26 1.66 -8.41
CA GLY A 189 -12.40 1.08 -7.73
C GLY A 189 -12.02 0.20 -6.55
N ILE A 190 -13.05 -0.36 -5.94
CA ILE A 190 -12.98 -1.39 -4.92
C ILE A 190 -13.63 -2.66 -5.49
N PRO A 191 -13.04 -3.84 -5.28
CA PRO A 191 -13.65 -5.09 -5.76
C PRO A 191 -14.97 -5.34 -5.05
N ILE A 192 -16.01 -5.64 -5.82
CA ILE A 192 -17.32 -5.99 -5.28
C ILE A 192 -17.19 -7.30 -4.49
N GLY A 193 -17.56 -7.28 -3.20
CA GLY A 193 -17.36 -8.39 -2.27
C GLY A 193 -16.00 -8.41 -1.55
N GLY A 194 -15.16 -7.40 -1.76
CA GLY A 194 -13.84 -7.30 -1.12
C GLY A 194 -12.72 -7.95 -1.93
N TYR A 195 -11.50 -7.85 -1.42
CA TYR A 195 -10.28 -8.33 -2.10
C TYR A 195 -10.05 -9.82 -1.95
N THR A 196 -10.46 -10.44 -0.85
CA THR A 196 -10.19 -11.88 -0.59
C THR A 196 -10.74 -12.78 -1.70
N PRO A 197 -11.97 -12.56 -2.21
CA PRO A 197 -12.50 -13.32 -3.35
C PRO A 197 -11.65 -13.26 -4.63
N ILE A 198 -10.85 -12.21 -4.84
CA ILE A 198 -9.90 -12.15 -5.97
C ILE A 198 -8.86 -13.27 -5.81
N PHE A 199 -8.29 -13.39 -4.61
CA PHE A 199 -7.25 -14.37 -4.31
C PHE A 199 -7.79 -15.80 -4.31
N GLU A 200 -9.01 -16.00 -3.80
CA GLU A 200 -9.69 -17.30 -3.88
C GLU A 200 -9.85 -17.76 -5.33
N ARG A 201 -10.25 -16.86 -6.24
CA ARG A 201 -10.38 -17.15 -7.68
C ARG A 201 -9.03 -17.31 -8.39
N MET A 202 -8.01 -16.54 -8.01
CA MET A 202 -6.66 -16.71 -8.57
C MET A 202 -6.01 -18.03 -8.18
N LEU A 203 -6.29 -18.51 -6.97
CA LEU A 203 -5.70 -19.73 -6.40
C LEU A 203 -6.60 -20.95 -6.53
N GLU A 204 -7.68 -20.87 -7.30
CA GLU A 204 -8.61 -21.98 -7.49
C GLU A 204 -7.89 -23.21 -8.08
N GLY A 205 -8.00 -24.36 -7.39
CA GLY A 205 -7.32 -25.59 -7.78
C GLY A 205 -5.80 -25.61 -7.53
N ILE A 206 -5.24 -24.59 -6.85
CA ILE A 206 -3.84 -24.56 -6.41
C ILE A 206 -3.81 -24.87 -4.90
N PRO A 207 -3.05 -25.88 -4.44
CA PRO A 207 -2.83 -26.13 -3.02
C PRO A 207 -2.23 -24.90 -2.31
N VAL A 208 -2.83 -24.53 -1.18
CA VAL A 208 -2.37 -23.45 -0.31
C VAL A 208 -2.26 -23.99 1.12
N GLU A 209 -1.07 -23.87 1.71
CA GLU A 209 -0.80 -24.19 3.11
C GLU A 209 -0.70 -22.89 3.90
N LEU A 210 -1.66 -22.66 4.79
CA LEU A 210 -1.70 -21.52 5.70
C LEU A 210 -0.97 -21.86 7.01
N GLU A 211 -0.58 -20.83 7.75
CA GLU A 211 0.17 -20.97 9.01
C GLU A 211 1.48 -21.77 8.87
N VAL A 212 2.09 -21.71 7.69
CA VAL A 212 3.38 -22.35 7.39
C VAL A 212 4.43 -21.28 7.13
N ASP A 213 5.43 -21.18 8.02
CA ASP A 213 6.63 -20.41 7.74
C ASP A 213 7.59 -21.27 6.89
N PHE A 214 7.96 -20.75 5.72
CA PHE A 214 8.94 -21.39 4.83
C PHE A 214 10.27 -21.70 5.54
N PHE A 215 10.64 -20.89 6.52
CA PHE A 215 11.90 -21.04 7.25
C PHE A 215 11.88 -22.14 8.32
N ASP A 216 10.72 -22.69 8.69
CA ASP A 216 10.63 -23.77 9.67
C ASP A 216 11.20 -25.08 9.14
N ASP A 217 11.09 -25.34 7.83
CA ASP A 217 11.72 -26.49 7.17
C ASP A 217 12.09 -26.19 5.71
N ILE A 218 13.10 -25.33 5.52
CA ILE A 218 13.60 -24.93 4.20
C ILE A 218 14.04 -26.15 3.37
N SER A 219 14.69 -27.12 4.02
CA SER A 219 15.21 -28.32 3.35
C SER A 219 14.09 -29.17 2.77
N TYR A 220 13.01 -29.37 3.53
CA TYR A 220 11.82 -30.04 3.02
C TYR A 220 11.20 -29.29 1.84
N TRP A 221 10.95 -27.99 1.97
CA TRP A 221 10.30 -27.23 0.89
C TRP A 221 11.16 -27.14 -0.37
N ARG A 222 12.49 -27.03 -0.24
CA ARG A 222 13.41 -27.17 -1.38
C ARG A 222 13.32 -28.56 -2.02
N SER A 223 13.21 -29.63 -1.23
CA SER A 223 13.03 -31.00 -1.77
C SER A 223 11.69 -31.21 -2.49
N GLN A 224 10.67 -30.40 -2.16
CA GLN A 224 9.38 -30.45 -2.84
C GLN A 224 9.36 -29.64 -4.14
N CYS A 225 10.37 -28.82 -4.42
CA CYS A 225 10.43 -27.92 -5.58
C CYS A 225 11.28 -28.53 -6.70
N ARG A 226 10.72 -28.69 -7.90
CA ARG A 226 11.47 -29.23 -9.06
C ARG A 226 12.17 -28.16 -9.89
N GLU A 227 11.53 -26.99 -10.05
CA GLU A 227 12.08 -25.89 -10.85
C GLU A 227 12.61 -24.79 -9.93
N LYS A 228 11.78 -23.86 -9.48
CA LYS A 228 12.22 -22.73 -8.66
C LYS A 228 11.28 -22.36 -7.53
N ILE A 229 11.86 -21.83 -6.46
CA ILE A 229 11.10 -21.20 -5.38
C ILE A 229 10.79 -19.77 -5.78
N ILE A 230 9.54 -19.34 -5.60
CA ILE A 230 9.16 -17.94 -5.74
C ILE A 230 9.07 -17.34 -4.35
N TYR A 231 10.05 -16.54 -3.95
CA TYR A 231 10.11 -15.95 -2.62
C TYR A 231 9.62 -14.51 -2.62
N THR A 232 8.58 -14.23 -1.82
CA THR A 232 7.99 -12.89 -1.72
C THR A 232 8.11 -12.25 -0.33
N GLY A 233 8.79 -12.93 0.60
CA GLY A 233 9.07 -12.45 1.95
C GLY A 233 10.24 -11.44 2.01
N PRO A 234 10.62 -10.96 3.21
CA PRO A 234 11.72 -10.00 3.38
C PRO A 234 13.06 -10.58 2.91
N ILE A 235 13.79 -9.83 2.07
CA ILE A 235 15.07 -10.28 1.51
C ILE A 235 16.15 -10.46 2.58
N ASP A 236 16.18 -9.59 3.57
CA ASP A 236 17.12 -9.65 4.68
C ASP A 236 16.88 -10.89 5.56
N ARG A 237 15.62 -11.24 5.84
CA ARG A 237 15.25 -12.48 6.53
C ARG A 237 15.70 -13.73 5.79
N TYR A 238 15.62 -13.74 4.46
CA TYR A 238 16.02 -14.88 3.63
C TYR A 238 17.50 -15.23 3.83
N PHE A 239 18.35 -14.21 3.93
CA PHE A 239 19.79 -14.36 4.19
C PHE A 239 20.13 -14.24 5.68
N ASP A 240 19.22 -14.65 6.57
CA ASP A 240 19.38 -14.67 8.02
C ASP A 240 19.98 -13.37 8.61
N TYR A 241 19.54 -12.23 8.06
CA TYR A 241 19.97 -10.89 8.46
C TYR A 241 21.50 -10.70 8.45
N LYS A 242 22.22 -11.38 7.55
CA LYS A 242 23.69 -11.38 7.47
C LYS A 242 24.35 -9.99 7.44
N PHE A 243 23.67 -8.98 6.90
CA PHE A 243 24.14 -7.58 6.86
C PHE A 243 23.32 -6.65 7.77
N GLY A 244 22.58 -7.23 8.72
CA GLY A 244 21.61 -6.56 9.57
C GLY A 244 20.24 -6.38 8.91
N ARG A 245 19.24 -6.03 9.72
CA ARG A 245 17.87 -5.75 9.27
C ARG A 245 17.81 -4.49 8.39
N LEU A 246 16.98 -4.54 7.37
CA LEU A 246 16.55 -3.38 6.59
C LEU A 246 15.46 -2.62 7.38
N ASN A 247 15.44 -1.29 7.27
CA ASN A 247 14.51 -0.49 8.07
C ASN A 247 13.10 -0.44 7.47
N TRP A 248 12.12 -0.98 8.20
CA TRP A 248 10.72 -0.90 7.83
C TRP A 248 9.95 -0.02 8.82
N ARG A 249 8.97 0.73 8.30
CA ARG A 249 7.86 1.19 9.13
C ARG A 249 6.75 0.17 9.09
N SER A 250 6.10 0.04 10.23
CA SER A 250 4.99 -0.87 10.46
C SER A 250 3.77 -0.06 10.88
N VAL A 251 2.61 -0.68 10.82
CA VAL A 251 1.35 -0.07 11.24
C VAL A 251 0.59 -1.05 12.12
N ARG A 252 -0.03 -0.51 13.16
CA ARG A 252 -0.96 -1.21 14.03
C ARG A 252 -2.35 -0.63 13.79
N PHE A 253 -3.32 -1.51 13.69
CA PHE A 253 -4.71 -1.14 13.48
C PHE A 253 -5.51 -1.46 14.74
N GLU A 254 -6.30 -0.50 15.20
CA GLU A 254 -7.32 -0.70 16.23
C GLU A 254 -8.68 -0.60 15.57
N ILE A 255 -9.49 -1.64 15.70
CA ILE A 255 -10.82 -1.74 15.08
C ILE A 255 -11.86 -1.52 16.17
N ASP A 256 -12.80 -0.62 15.92
CA ASP A 256 -13.89 -0.32 16.84
C ASP A 256 -15.23 -0.38 16.11
N ASN A 257 -16.21 -1.05 16.71
CA ASN A 257 -17.61 -0.94 16.32
C ASN A 257 -18.26 0.22 17.10
N ILE A 258 -18.79 1.21 16.39
CA ILE A 258 -19.34 2.43 16.96
C ILE A 258 -20.85 2.49 16.71
N HIS A 259 -21.62 2.80 17.76
CA HIS A 259 -23.08 2.95 17.70
C HIS A 259 -23.52 4.31 17.16
N VAL A 260 -23.10 4.62 15.94
CA VAL A 260 -23.59 5.73 15.14
C VAL A 260 -23.75 5.25 13.70
N GLU A 261 -24.69 5.83 12.96
CA GLU A 261 -24.88 5.47 11.55
C GLU A 261 -23.64 5.81 10.72
N ASP A 262 -23.07 7.00 10.88
CA ASP A 262 -21.93 7.50 10.12
C ASP A 262 -20.99 8.28 11.05
N TYR A 263 -19.74 7.83 11.16
CA TYR A 263 -18.77 8.39 12.10
C TYR A 263 -18.09 9.64 11.55
N GLN A 264 -17.67 9.62 10.28
CA GLN A 264 -16.87 10.71 9.69
C GLN A 264 -17.31 11.13 8.28
N GLY A 265 -18.31 10.47 7.67
CA GLY A 265 -18.86 10.84 6.36
C GLY A 265 -17.89 10.64 5.19
N THR A 266 -16.79 9.91 5.41
CA THR A 266 -15.78 9.62 4.38
C THR A 266 -15.03 8.34 4.70
N SER A 267 -14.49 7.66 3.69
CA SER A 267 -13.73 6.43 3.89
C SER A 267 -12.43 6.63 4.66
N VAL A 268 -11.75 7.77 4.50
CA VAL A 268 -10.44 8.03 5.12
C VAL A 268 -10.33 9.50 5.54
N MET A 269 -10.06 9.69 6.83
CA MET A 269 -9.74 10.98 7.44
C MET A 269 -8.32 10.92 8.01
N ASN A 270 -7.42 11.73 7.46
CA ASN A 270 -6.09 11.95 8.03
C ASN A 270 -6.16 12.94 9.20
N TYR A 271 -5.22 12.81 10.13
CA TYR A 271 -5.05 13.74 11.24
C TYR A 271 -3.62 14.26 11.20
N ALA A 272 -3.43 15.53 10.83
CA ALA A 272 -2.09 16.08 10.61
C ALA A 272 -1.37 16.44 11.92
N ASP A 273 -2.11 16.73 12.99
CA ASP A 273 -1.56 17.21 14.25
C ASP A 273 -0.87 16.11 15.07
N THR A 274 0.27 16.46 15.68
CA THR A 274 1.10 15.52 16.47
C THR A 274 0.47 15.09 17.78
N GLU A 275 -0.43 15.91 18.34
CA GLU A 275 -1.16 15.58 19.58
C GLU A 275 -2.16 14.43 19.39
N ILE A 276 -2.55 14.14 18.14
CA ILE A 276 -3.39 12.99 17.80
C ILE A 276 -2.49 11.80 17.49
N PRO A 277 -2.53 10.70 18.28
CA PRO A 277 -1.53 9.63 18.19
C PRO A 277 -1.62 8.78 16.91
N TYR A 278 -2.82 8.58 16.36
CA TYR A 278 -3.01 7.88 15.09
C TYR A 278 -2.77 8.80 13.88
N THR A 279 -2.39 8.22 12.74
CA THR A 279 -2.19 8.95 11.48
C THR A 279 -3.52 9.23 10.79
N ARG A 280 -4.44 8.26 10.82
CA ARG A 280 -5.75 8.34 10.15
C ARG A 280 -6.78 7.39 10.75
N ILE A 281 -8.04 7.68 10.46
CA ILE A 281 -9.19 6.81 10.69
C ILE A 281 -9.77 6.39 9.35
N HIS A 282 -9.98 5.09 9.19
CA HIS A 282 -10.69 4.49 8.07
C HIS A 282 -12.12 4.15 8.50
N GLU A 283 -13.11 4.44 7.66
CA GLU A 283 -14.51 4.02 7.84
C GLU A 283 -14.94 3.22 6.60
N PRO A 284 -14.72 1.89 6.58
CA PRO A 284 -14.74 1.08 5.36
C PRO A 284 -16.10 0.99 4.65
N LYS A 285 -17.23 1.24 5.34
CA LYS A 285 -18.55 1.24 4.69
C LYS A 285 -18.62 2.20 3.49
N HIS A 286 -17.88 3.31 3.54
CA HIS A 286 -17.83 4.30 2.46
C HIS A 286 -17.07 3.82 1.20
N LEU A 287 -16.39 2.67 1.26
CA LEU A 287 -15.72 2.05 0.12
C LEU A 287 -16.69 1.28 -0.79
N HIS A 288 -17.80 0.80 -0.23
CA HIS A 288 -18.77 -0.08 -0.88
C HIS A 288 -20.10 0.63 -1.07
N LEU A 289 -20.12 1.66 -1.92
CA LEU A 289 -21.31 2.50 -2.16
C LEU A 289 -22.50 1.73 -2.73
N GLU A 290 -22.26 0.55 -3.29
CA GLU A 290 -23.28 -0.37 -3.79
C GLU A 290 -24.00 -1.14 -2.65
N LYS A 291 -23.38 -1.28 -1.48
CA LYS A 291 -24.01 -1.93 -0.32
C LYS A 291 -24.99 -0.96 0.33
N THR A 292 -26.26 -1.32 0.34
CA THR A 292 -27.34 -0.58 1.00
C THR A 292 -27.81 -1.25 2.29
N THR A 293 -27.29 -2.44 2.59
CA THR A 293 -27.58 -3.20 3.80
C THR A 293 -26.37 -3.13 4.73
N HIS A 294 -26.55 -2.41 5.83
CA HIS A 294 -25.69 -2.44 7.00
C HIS A 294 -26.60 -2.46 8.22
N LYS A 295 -26.09 -2.94 9.36
CA LYS A 295 -26.83 -2.81 10.61
C LYS A 295 -27.11 -1.32 10.89
N PRO A 296 -28.37 -0.94 11.12
CA PRO A 296 -28.72 0.46 11.32
C PRO A 296 -28.08 1.00 12.60
N ASN A 297 -27.62 2.24 12.57
CA ASN A 297 -26.93 2.94 13.67
C ASN A 297 -25.65 2.25 14.14
N GLU A 298 -24.98 1.50 13.27
CA GLU A 298 -23.67 0.90 13.54
C GLU A 298 -22.70 1.17 12.38
N THR A 299 -21.46 1.48 12.72
CA THR A 299 -20.36 1.60 11.76
C THR A 299 -19.08 1.06 12.36
N VAL A 300 -18.17 0.61 11.50
CA VAL A 300 -16.85 0.14 11.91
C VAL A 300 -15.82 1.18 11.51
N ILE A 301 -14.99 1.57 12.47
CA ILE A 301 -13.82 2.41 12.20
C ILE A 301 -12.54 1.66 12.48
N VAL A 302 -11.48 2.03 11.77
CA VAL A 302 -10.14 1.49 11.98
C VAL A 302 -9.18 2.64 12.20
N ARG A 303 -8.58 2.73 13.39
CA ARG A 303 -7.53 3.70 13.71
C ARG A 303 -6.18 3.12 13.33
N GLU A 304 -5.40 3.87 12.55
CA GLU A 304 -4.06 3.47 12.11
C GLU A 304 -2.98 4.19 12.92
N TYR A 305 -2.12 3.43 13.57
CA TYR A 305 -0.96 3.93 14.31
C TYR A 305 0.30 3.45 13.61
N SER A 306 1.19 4.36 13.25
CA SER A 306 2.47 3.95 12.72
C SER A 306 3.46 3.63 13.84
N GLN A 307 4.19 2.54 13.69
CA GLN A 307 5.15 2.04 14.68
C GLN A 307 6.36 1.39 14.00
N VAL A 308 7.31 0.90 14.81
CA VAL A 308 8.35 -0.02 14.36
C VAL A 308 8.02 -1.39 14.90
N ASP A 309 7.81 -2.34 14.00
CA ASP A 309 7.62 -3.75 14.32
C ASP A 309 8.35 -4.58 13.26
N ASN A 310 9.40 -5.28 13.70
CA ASN A 310 10.29 -6.01 12.83
C ASN A 310 9.63 -7.24 12.17
N ASP A 311 8.48 -7.69 12.68
CA ASP A 311 7.81 -8.91 12.20
C ASP A 311 6.62 -8.59 11.27
N ALA A 312 6.25 -7.31 11.19
CA ALA A 312 5.18 -6.79 10.33
C ALA A 312 5.69 -5.63 9.44
N PRO A 313 6.57 -5.88 8.45
CA PRO A 313 7.08 -4.83 7.57
C PRO A 313 6.01 -4.32 6.58
N TYR A 314 5.79 -3.00 6.53
CA TYR A 314 4.85 -2.36 5.59
C TYR A 314 5.51 -1.42 4.59
N TYR A 315 6.27 -0.44 5.07
CA TYR A 315 6.86 0.62 4.25
C TYR A 315 8.40 0.58 4.35
N PRO A 316 9.13 0.44 3.23
CA PRO A 316 10.58 0.53 3.26
C PRO A 316 10.98 1.99 3.51
N VAL A 317 11.85 2.23 4.49
CA VAL A 317 12.24 3.61 4.86
C VAL A 317 13.24 4.21 3.88
N ASN A 318 14.08 3.37 3.28
CA ASN A 318 15.08 3.76 2.28
C ASN A 318 16.10 4.79 2.78
N PHE A 319 16.59 4.62 4.02
CA PHE A 319 17.75 5.39 4.47
C PHE A 319 18.99 5.07 3.62
N GLU A 320 20.00 5.94 3.63
CA GLU A 320 21.26 5.68 2.90
C GLU A 320 21.94 4.38 3.35
N GLU A 321 21.87 4.06 4.65
CA GLU A 321 22.35 2.80 5.20
C GLU A 321 21.59 1.59 4.64
N ASP A 322 20.28 1.71 4.41
CA ASP A 322 19.48 0.64 3.80
C ASP A 322 19.93 0.36 2.37
N LYS A 323 20.27 1.41 1.59
CA LYS A 323 20.73 1.23 0.21
C LYS A 323 22.03 0.43 0.16
N SER A 324 22.95 0.68 1.09
CA SER A 324 24.20 -0.07 1.19
C SER A 324 23.99 -1.53 1.57
N LYS A 325 23.10 -1.80 2.55
CA LYS A 325 22.74 -3.18 2.94
C LYS A 325 21.99 -3.91 1.83
N LEU A 326 21.01 -3.26 1.21
CA LEU A 326 20.20 -3.82 0.13
C LEU A 326 21.08 -4.28 -1.03
N LYS A 327 22.08 -3.48 -1.41
CA LYS A 327 23.03 -3.86 -2.45
C LYS A 327 23.75 -5.17 -2.12
N GLN A 328 24.22 -5.34 -0.87
CA GLN A 328 24.87 -6.57 -0.43
C GLN A 328 23.92 -7.78 -0.44
N TYR A 329 22.65 -7.60 -0.07
CA TYR A 329 21.65 -8.67 -0.19
C TYR A 329 21.35 -9.02 -1.65
N GLN A 330 21.28 -8.03 -2.55
CA GLN A 330 21.07 -8.26 -3.99
C GLN A 330 22.25 -8.99 -4.64
N GLU A 331 23.48 -8.79 -4.15
CA GLU A 331 24.64 -9.56 -4.57
C GLU A 331 24.50 -11.05 -4.19
N LEU A 332 24.04 -11.37 -2.97
CA LEU A 332 23.73 -12.76 -2.58
C LEU A 332 22.56 -13.35 -3.36
N GLN A 333 21.54 -12.54 -3.64
CA GLN A 333 20.38 -12.93 -4.45
C GLN A 333 20.80 -13.41 -5.84
N ALA A 334 21.84 -12.79 -6.43
CA ALA A 334 22.33 -13.18 -7.74
C ALA A 334 22.91 -14.60 -7.78
N ASP A 335 23.32 -15.16 -6.64
CA ASP A 335 23.86 -16.51 -6.51
C ASP A 335 22.78 -17.58 -6.30
N GLU A 336 21.57 -17.21 -5.88
CA GLU A 336 20.43 -18.12 -5.70
C GLU A 336 19.73 -18.43 -7.03
N LYS A 337 20.31 -19.34 -7.82
CA LYS A 337 19.81 -19.68 -9.17
C LYS A 337 18.44 -20.36 -9.19
N ASP A 338 18.10 -21.04 -8.09
CA ASP A 338 16.87 -21.81 -7.95
C ASP A 338 15.75 -21.01 -7.26
N VAL A 339 15.94 -19.71 -7.06
CA VAL A 339 14.97 -18.83 -6.38
C VAL A 339 14.75 -17.54 -7.14
N ILE A 340 13.47 -17.17 -7.31
CA ILE A 340 13.04 -15.90 -7.88
C ILE A 340 12.49 -15.02 -6.75
N PHE A 341 13.06 -13.83 -6.59
CA PHE A 341 12.66 -12.88 -5.56
C PHE A 341 11.74 -11.81 -6.17
N GLY A 342 10.55 -11.66 -5.58
CA GLY A 342 9.53 -10.79 -6.14
C GLY A 342 8.63 -10.12 -5.10
N GLY A 343 7.97 -9.05 -5.51
CA GLY A 343 7.05 -8.32 -4.65
C GLY A 343 7.72 -7.33 -3.69
N ARG A 344 6.89 -6.69 -2.87
CA ARG A 344 7.26 -5.55 -2.02
C ARG A 344 8.41 -5.87 -1.07
N LEU A 345 8.34 -7.01 -0.36
CA LEU A 345 9.28 -7.35 0.71
C LEU A 345 10.61 -7.86 0.15
N ALA A 346 10.55 -8.77 -0.84
CA ALA A 346 11.75 -9.37 -1.41
C ALA A 346 12.56 -8.37 -2.26
N GLN A 347 11.92 -7.31 -2.76
CA GLN A 347 12.60 -6.26 -3.52
C GLN A 347 12.84 -4.98 -2.71
N TYR A 348 12.45 -4.95 -1.42
CA TYR A 348 12.53 -3.77 -0.55
C TYR A 348 11.99 -2.49 -1.22
N LYS A 349 10.83 -2.60 -1.88
CA LYS A 349 10.29 -1.54 -2.74
C LYS A 349 8.83 -1.28 -2.47
N TYR A 350 8.47 -0.01 -2.34
CA TYR A 350 7.08 0.38 -2.21
C TYR A 350 6.36 0.21 -3.56
N TYR A 351 5.40 -0.71 -3.59
CA TYR A 351 4.56 -1.00 -4.75
C TYR A 351 3.09 -0.80 -4.42
N ASP A 352 2.39 -0.13 -5.33
CA ASP A 352 0.93 -0.22 -5.44
C ASP A 352 0.52 -1.58 -6.03
N MET A 353 -0.75 -1.97 -5.85
CA MET A 353 -1.27 -3.28 -6.29
C MET A 353 -1.05 -3.52 -7.80
N HIS A 354 -1.34 -2.53 -8.65
CA HIS A 354 -1.14 -2.67 -10.09
C HIS A 354 0.34 -2.85 -10.45
N GLN A 355 1.26 -2.24 -9.70
CA GLN A 355 2.70 -2.36 -9.98
C GLN A 355 3.22 -3.75 -9.61
N VAL A 356 2.77 -4.30 -8.48
CA VAL A 356 3.17 -5.67 -8.07
C VAL A 356 2.55 -6.72 -8.98
N ILE A 357 1.30 -6.54 -9.44
CA ILE A 357 0.66 -7.42 -10.43
C ILE A 357 1.43 -7.36 -11.75
N ALA A 358 1.76 -6.17 -12.25
CA ALA A 358 2.55 -6.02 -13.47
C ALA A 358 3.93 -6.70 -13.36
N SER A 359 4.60 -6.53 -12.20
CA SER A 359 5.88 -7.18 -11.93
C SER A 359 5.75 -8.70 -11.94
N ALA A 360 4.70 -9.26 -11.33
CA ALA A 360 4.48 -10.70 -11.26
C ALA A 360 4.15 -11.28 -12.65
N LEU A 361 3.30 -10.62 -13.43
CA LEU A 361 3.01 -11.01 -14.81
C LEU A 361 4.27 -11.00 -15.68
N ALA A 362 5.11 -9.97 -15.56
CA ALA A 362 6.37 -9.91 -16.30
C ALA A 362 7.34 -11.02 -15.88
N THR A 363 7.45 -11.31 -14.58
CA THR A 363 8.28 -12.40 -14.06
C THR A 363 7.77 -13.77 -14.52
N ALA A 364 6.47 -14.04 -14.41
CA ALA A 364 5.87 -15.28 -14.87
C ALA A 364 6.06 -15.47 -16.38
N LYS A 365 5.86 -14.41 -17.17
CA LYS A 365 6.10 -14.42 -18.61
C LYS A 365 7.53 -14.84 -18.96
N GLN A 366 8.51 -14.22 -18.28
CA GLN A 366 9.92 -14.51 -18.49
C GLN A 366 10.28 -15.95 -18.08
N GLU A 367 9.81 -16.41 -16.93
CA GLU A 367 10.14 -17.73 -16.39
C GLU A 367 9.47 -18.87 -17.18
N LEU A 368 8.21 -18.70 -17.55
CA LEU A 368 7.41 -19.74 -18.23
C LEU A 368 7.63 -19.76 -19.75
N GLY A 369 8.33 -18.76 -20.31
CA GLY A 369 8.64 -18.69 -21.74
C GLY A 369 7.42 -18.42 -22.63
N VAL A 370 6.40 -17.73 -22.11
CA VAL A 370 5.13 -17.49 -22.80
C VAL A 370 5.11 -16.11 -23.47
N SER A 371 4.48 -16.00 -24.64
CA SER A 371 4.49 -14.79 -25.50
C SER A 371 3.41 -13.78 -25.16
#